data_AF-A0A969AXL4-F1
#
_entry.id   AF-A0A969AXL4-F1
#
_cell.length_a   1.000
_cell.length_b   1.000
_cell.length_c   1.000
_cell.angle_alpha   90.00
_cell.angle_beta   90.00
_cell.angle_gamma   90.00
#
_symmetry.space_group_name_H-M   'P 1'
#
loop_
_entity.id
_entity.type
_entity.pdbx_description
1 polymer ?
#
loop_
_entity_poly.entity_id
_entity_poly.type
_entity_poly.pdbx_seq_one_letter_code
_entity_poly.pdbx_strand_id
1 'polypeptide(L)'
;MKLTTHQENIIENFVDAQGLKIRTLRDDVIDHLCCVVESELGKDESFEQVFDKAILDLAPNGLLEIQHKTIFLLNSKRIIIMKKLMYLIGFIGSITVTAGVTFKLLRMPFGTELFAVGFLTLLLIFIPLFTIDRYKVSLSKSISVKLKIILGALAAIVTGFSGLFKLMHLQGADLLLMLGAFVFAFGFLPFYFFTMYKKSIS
;
A
#
# COMPACT_ATOMS: atom_id res chain seq x y z
N MET A 1 -39.00 14.83 -12.65
CA MET A 1 -39.18 15.71 -13.83
C MET A 1 -38.00 15.43 -14.76
N LYS A 2 -38.13 15.40 -16.10
CA LYS A 2 -36.94 15.17 -16.94
C LYS A 2 -36.04 16.39 -16.95
N LEU A 3 -34.73 16.20 -16.82
CA LEU A 3 -33.76 17.28 -16.91
C LEU A 3 -33.74 17.89 -18.33
N THR A 4 -33.39 19.16 -18.42
CA THR A 4 -33.10 19.79 -19.71
C THR A 4 -31.68 19.45 -20.14
N THR A 5 -31.42 19.39 -21.45
CA THR A 5 -30.08 19.15 -22.01
C THR A 5 -29.04 20.17 -21.51
N HIS A 6 -29.47 21.39 -21.14
CA HIS A 6 -28.57 22.38 -20.54
C HIS A 6 -28.13 21.98 -19.12
N GLN A 7 -29.04 21.47 -18.30
CA GLN A 7 -28.75 21.01 -16.94
C GLN A 7 -27.89 19.75 -16.92
N GLU A 8 -28.14 18.80 -17.83
CA GLU A 8 -27.28 17.61 -18.00
C GLU A 8 -25.84 18.03 -18.31
N ASN A 9 -25.65 18.97 -19.24
CA ASN A 9 -24.32 19.50 -19.57
C ASN A 9 -23.63 20.20 -18.37
N ILE A 10 -24.39 20.84 -17.47
CA ILE A 10 -23.81 21.45 -16.25
C ILE A 10 -23.25 20.34 -15.33
N ILE A 11 -23.99 19.26 -15.15
CA ILE A 11 -23.58 18.10 -14.33
C ILE A 11 -22.33 17.45 -14.95
N GLU A 12 -22.33 17.18 -16.25
CA GLU A 12 -21.20 16.58 -16.96
C GLU A 12 -19.92 17.41 -16.81
N ASN A 13 -20.00 18.72 -17.08
CA ASN A 13 -18.87 19.63 -16.98
C ASN A 13 -18.33 19.71 -15.54
N PHE A 14 -19.20 19.68 -14.53
CA PHE A 14 -18.78 19.64 -13.13
C PHE A 14 -18.00 18.37 -12.81
N VAL A 15 -18.51 17.20 -13.18
CA VAL A 15 -17.85 15.91 -12.93
C VAL A 15 -16.51 15.81 -13.68
N ASP A 16 -16.46 16.31 -14.92
CA ASP A 16 -15.23 16.36 -15.71
C ASP A 16 -14.16 17.28 -15.10
N ALA A 17 -14.57 18.42 -14.56
CA ALA A 17 -13.66 19.35 -13.88
C ALA A 17 -13.00 18.73 -12.62
N GLN A 18 -13.64 17.73 -11.99
CA GLN A 18 -13.09 17.04 -10.82
C GLN A 18 -11.98 16.03 -11.16
N GLY A 19 -11.79 15.70 -12.45
CA GLY A 19 -10.64 14.90 -12.90
C GLY A 19 -10.72 13.39 -12.57
N LEU A 20 -11.92 12.80 -12.67
CA LEU A 20 -12.09 11.34 -12.55
C LEU A 20 -11.35 10.61 -13.69
N LYS A 21 -10.49 9.66 -13.32
CA LYS A 21 -9.67 8.85 -14.23
C LYS A 21 -10.39 7.59 -14.71
N ILE A 22 -11.32 7.06 -13.92
CA ILE A 22 -12.08 5.85 -14.26
C ILE A 22 -13.32 6.27 -15.04
N ARG A 23 -13.36 5.96 -16.34
CA ARG A 23 -14.49 6.31 -17.23
C ARG A 23 -15.82 5.73 -16.76
N THR A 24 -15.86 4.44 -16.43
CA THR A 24 -17.11 3.81 -15.96
C THR A 24 -17.65 4.48 -14.70
N LEU A 25 -16.78 4.81 -13.74
CA LEU A 25 -17.18 5.52 -12.52
C LEU A 25 -17.66 6.94 -12.80
N ARG A 26 -17.02 7.65 -13.74
CA ARG A 26 -17.46 8.97 -14.18
C ARG A 26 -18.88 8.88 -14.73
N ASP A 27 -19.12 7.93 -15.64
CA ASP A 27 -20.42 7.75 -16.27
C ASP A 27 -21.49 7.35 -15.23
N ASP A 28 -21.15 6.44 -14.30
CA ASP A 28 -22.01 6.04 -13.18
C ASP A 28 -22.36 7.23 -12.25
N VAL A 29 -21.40 8.12 -11.99
CA VAL A 29 -21.60 9.32 -11.16
C VAL A 29 -22.50 10.34 -11.86
N ILE A 30 -22.29 10.57 -13.16
CA ILE A 30 -23.14 11.46 -13.95
C ILE A 30 -24.58 10.93 -13.96
N ASP A 31 -24.77 9.65 -14.28
CA ASP A 31 -26.09 9.01 -14.31
C ASP A 31 -26.80 9.08 -12.95
N HIS A 32 -26.05 8.83 -11.86
CA HIS A 32 -26.58 8.94 -10.51
C HIS A 32 -27.01 10.38 -10.16
N LEU A 33 -26.17 11.38 -10.43
CA LEU A 33 -26.49 12.78 -10.16
C LEU A 33 -27.70 13.23 -10.98
N CYS A 34 -27.77 12.86 -12.26
CA CYS A 34 -28.95 13.12 -13.10
C CYS A 34 -30.21 12.49 -12.48
N CYS A 35 -30.17 11.20 -12.13
CA CYS A 35 -31.31 10.50 -11.52
C CYS A 35 -31.78 11.12 -10.20
N VAL A 36 -30.85 11.48 -9.30
CA VAL A 36 -31.17 12.09 -8.00
C VAL A 36 -31.81 13.45 -8.21
N VAL A 37 -31.21 14.31 -9.05
CA VAL A 37 -31.78 15.62 -9.36
C VAL A 37 -33.16 15.46 -10.01
N GLU A 38 -33.35 14.56 -10.96
CA GLU A 38 -34.66 14.32 -11.59
C GLU A 38 -35.75 13.91 -10.59
N SER A 39 -35.37 13.16 -9.54
CA SER A 39 -36.27 12.69 -8.50
C SER A 39 -36.62 13.76 -7.46
N GLU A 40 -35.67 14.62 -7.12
CA GLU A 40 -35.83 15.65 -6.08
C GLU A 40 -36.27 17.00 -6.64
N LEU A 41 -36.15 17.22 -7.95
CA LEU A 41 -36.62 18.43 -8.63
C LEU A 41 -38.15 18.49 -8.63
N GLY A 42 -38.69 19.04 -7.53
CA GLY A 42 -40.08 19.37 -7.28
C GLY A 42 -40.40 20.83 -7.58
N LYS A 43 -41.61 21.28 -7.20
CA LYS A 43 -42.12 22.63 -7.55
C LYS A 43 -41.50 23.79 -6.74
N ASP A 44 -40.82 23.51 -5.63
CA ASP A 44 -40.44 24.53 -4.64
C ASP A 44 -38.92 24.73 -4.49
N GLU A 45 -38.07 23.93 -5.15
CA GLU A 45 -36.61 24.01 -5.04
C GLU A 45 -35.95 24.27 -6.41
N SER A 46 -34.91 25.10 -6.42
CA SER A 46 -34.14 25.40 -7.64
C SER A 46 -33.19 24.25 -7.99
N PHE A 47 -32.85 24.12 -9.27
CA PHE A 47 -31.92 23.10 -9.76
C PHE A 47 -30.57 23.15 -9.03
N GLU A 48 -30.04 24.36 -8.81
CA GLU A 48 -28.75 24.57 -8.15
C GLU A 48 -28.76 24.03 -6.72
N GLN A 49 -29.85 24.26 -5.98
CA GLN A 49 -29.99 23.77 -4.60
C GLN A 49 -30.05 22.24 -4.53
N VAL A 50 -30.84 21.62 -5.41
CA VAL A 50 -30.97 20.15 -5.48
C VAL A 50 -29.64 19.53 -5.92
N PHE A 51 -28.94 20.17 -6.87
CA PHE A 51 -27.66 19.68 -7.38
C PHE A 51 -26.55 19.76 -6.32
N ASP A 52 -26.42 20.89 -5.62
CA ASP A 52 -25.44 21.04 -4.54
C ASP A 52 -25.68 20.03 -3.41
N LYS A 53 -26.96 19.80 -3.07
CA LYS A 53 -27.37 18.79 -2.10
C LYS A 53 -27.03 17.37 -2.57
N ALA A 54 -27.30 17.03 -3.82
CA ALA A 54 -26.97 15.73 -4.40
C ALA A 54 -25.45 15.47 -4.41
N ILE A 55 -24.63 16.50 -4.67
CA ILE A 55 -23.16 16.39 -4.58
C ILE A 55 -22.73 16.15 -3.14
N LEU A 56 -23.27 16.90 -2.17
CA LEU A 56 -22.93 16.77 -0.76
C LEU A 56 -23.31 15.39 -0.20
N ASP A 57 -24.48 14.86 -0.59
CA ASP A 57 -24.94 13.54 -0.16
C ASP A 57 -24.12 12.40 -0.80
N LEU A 58 -23.76 12.53 -2.09
CA LEU A 58 -22.95 11.54 -2.79
C LEU A 58 -21.49 11.54 -2.32
N ALA A 59 -20.91 12.73 -2.17
CA ALA A 59 -19.47 12.92 -2.03
C ALA A 59 -19.13 14.08 -1.07
N PRO A 60 -19.39 13.93 0.24
CA PRO A 60 -19.16 14.98 1.23
C PRO A 60 -17.69 15.44 1.32
N ASN A 61 -16.73 14.58 0.95
CA ASN A 61 -15.31 14.94 0.87
C ASN A 61 -14.77 14.95 -0.59
N GLY A 62 -15.66 15.02 -1.59
CA GLY A 62 -15.33 15.13 -3.00
C GLY A 62 -15.27 13.81 -3.79
N LEU A 63 -15.52 13.89 -5.10
CA LEU A 63 -15.64 12.74 -6.01
C LEU A 63 -14.35 11.91 -6.13
N LEU A 64 -13.19 12.52 -5.91
CA LEU A 64 -11.92 11.80 -5.89
C LEU A 64 -11.85 10.74 -4.78
N GLU A 65 -12.52 10.95 -3.64
CA GLU A 65 -12.58 9.96 -2.56
C GLU A 65 -13.31 8.68 -3.04
N ILE A 66 -14.41 8.84 -3.78
CA ILE A 66 -15.17 7.72 -4.34
C ILE A 66 -14.28 6.92 -5.29
N GLN A 67 -13.54 7.58 -6.17
CA GLN A 67 -12.58 6.90 -7.04
C GLN A 67 -11.51 6.12 -6.25
N HIS A 68 -10.95 6.73 -5.21
CA HIS A 68 -9.98 6.05 -4.35
C HIS A 68 -10.57 4.79 -3.69
N LYS A 69 -11.81 4.87 -3.18
CA LYS A 69 -12.54 3.72 -2.62
C LYS A 69 -12.80 2.64 -3.67
N THR A 70 -13.25 3.01 -4.87
CA THR A 70 -13.51 2.09 -5.98
C THR A 70 -12.22 1.35 -6.39
N ILE A 71 -11.11 2.05 -6.58
CA ILE A 71 -9.81 1.44 -6.89
C ILE A 71 -9.40 0.46 -5.78
N PHE A 72 -9.58 0.85 -4.51
CA PHE A 72 -9.27 -0.01 -3.39
C PHE A 72 -10.14 -1.27 -3.37
N LEU A 73 -11.45 -1.14 -3.57
CA LEU A 73 -12.41 -2.24 -3.60
C LEU A 73 -12.12 -3.21 -4.75
N LEU A 74 -11.85 -2.69 -5.96
CA LEU A 74 -11.48 -3.50 -7.13
C LEU A 74 -10.18 -4.31 -6.88
N ASN A 75 -9.25 -3.76 -6.10
CA ASN A 75 -7.99 -4.43 -5.76
C ASN A 75 -8.01 -5.19 -4.43
N SER A 76 -9.09 -5.09 -3.65
CA SER A 76 -9.18 -5.58 -2.27
C SER A 76 -8.91 -7.09 -2.16
N LYS A 77 -9.52 -7.90 -3.04
CA LYS A 77 -9.30 -9.36 -3.10
C LYS A 77 -7.82 -9.71 -3.26
N ARG A 78 -7.13 -9.05 -4.18
CA ARG A 78 -5.70 -9.26 -4.44
C ARG A 78 -4.86 -8.86 -3.22
N ILE A 79 -5.18 -7.73 -2.58
CA ILE A 79 -4.51 -7.26 -1.36
C ILE A 79 -4.68 -8.29 -0.22
N ILE A 80 -5.90 -8.80 -0.01
CA ILE A 80 -6.20 -9.80 1.03
C ILE A 80 -5.42 -11.10 0.79
N ILE A 81 -5.38 -11.58 -0.45
CA ILE A 81 -4.63 -12.80 -0.82
C ILE A 81 -3.12 -12.60 -0.52
N MET A 82 -2.55 -11.46 -0.90
CA MET A 82 -1.13 -11.18 -0.62
C MET A 82 -0.84 -11.15 0.88
N LYS A 83 -1.73 -10.58 1.70
CA LYS A 83 -1.58 -10.58 3.16
C LYS A 83 -1.62 -11.99 3.74
N LYS A 84 -2.58 -12.82 3.32
CA LYS A 84 -2.66 -14.23 3.75
C LYS A 84 -1.38 -14.98 3.40
N LEU A 85 -0.87 -14.82 2.17
CA LEU A 85 0.36 -15.45 1.73
C LEU A 85 1.58 -14.97 2.54
N MET A 86 1.69 -13.67 2.78
CA MET A 86 2.76 -13.07 3.60
C MET A 86 2.76 -13.65 5.02
N TYR A 87 1.60 -13.72 5.68
CA TYR A 87 1.52 -14.31 7.02
C TYR A 87 1.86 -15.80 7.04
N LEU A 88 1.41 -16.56 6.03
CA LEU A 88 1.73 -17.98 5.90
C LEU A 88 3.23 -18.22 5.74
N ILE A 89 3.88 -17.48 4.83
CA ILE A 89 5.32 -17.61 4.58
C ILE A 89 6.13 -17.14 5.80
N GLY A 90 5.69 -16.06 6.46
CA GLY A 90 6.32 -15.58 7.69
C GLY A 90 6.24 -16.63 8.81
N PHE A 91 5.09 -17.31 8.95
CA PHE A 91 4.89 -18.37 9.91
C PHE A 91 5.77 -19.60 9.62
N ILE A 92 5.71 -20.12 8.39
CA ILE A 92 6.53 -21.26 7.96
C ILE A 92 8.01 -20.94 8.12
N GLY A 93 8.47 -19.78 7.62
CA GLY A 93 9.87 -19.37 7.73
C GLY A 93 10.33 -19.24 9.18
N SER A 94 9.52 -18.67 10.07
CA SER A 94 9.86 -18.53 11.49
C SER A 94 9.96 -19.88 12.20
N ILE A 95 9.06 -20.82 11.90
CA ILE A 95 9.14 -22.19 12.42
C ILE A 95 10.41 -22.87 11.91
N THR A 96 10.70 -22.79 10.61
CA THR A 96 11.87 -23.41 10.01
C THR A 96 13.18 -22.85 10.59
N VAL A 97 13.28 -21.53 10.77
CA VAL A 97 14.45 -20.91 11.44
C VAL A 97 14.58 -21.41 12.87
N THR A 98 13.49 -21.41 13.64
CA THR A 98 13.50 -21.85 15.05
C THR A 98 13.91 -23.32 15.16
N ALA A 99 13.39 -24.18 14.29
CA ALA A 99 13.77 -25.57 14.21
C ALA A 99 15.25 -25.74 13.84
N GLY A 100 15.75 -24.98 12.86
CA GLY A 100 17.15 -25.00 12.47
C GLY A 100 18.11 -24.59 13.60
N VAL A 101 17.80 -23.50 14.31
CA VAL A 101 18.55 -23.10 15.51
C VAL A 101 18.52 -24.20 16.57
N THR A 102 17.34 -24.75 16.86
CA THR A 102 17.17 -25.81 17.86
C THR A 102 18.00 -27.04 17.50
N PHE A 103 17.95 -27.49 16.25
CA PHE A 103 18.72 -28.66 15.78
C PHE A 103 20.23 -28.40 15.89
N LYS A 104 20.68 -27.19 15.53
CA LYS A 104 22.08 -26.78 15.67
C LYS A 104 22.53 -26.80 17.14
N LEU A 105 21.71 -26.30 18.06
CA LEU A 105 22.00 -26.29 19.50
C LEU A 105 22.02 -27.71 20.10
N LEU A 106 21.09 -28.57 19.69
CA LEU A 106 21.00 -29.97 20.12
C LEU A 106 22.01 -30.90 19.42
N ARG A 107 22.87 -30.36 18.55
CA ARG A 107 23.84 -31.13 17.73
C ARG A 107 23.19 -32.20 16.85
N MET A 108 21.96 -31.94 16.42
CA MET A 108 21.26 -32.78 15.45
C MET A 108 21.74 -32.48 14.02
N PRO A 109 21.69 -33.46 13.11
CA PRO A 109 22.02 -33.22 11.70
C PRO A 109 21.07 -32.18 11.07
N PHE A 110 21.51 -31.54 10.00
CA PHE A 110 20.74 -30.56 9.20
C PHE A 110 20.40 -29.22 9.87
N GLY A 111 20.92 -28.92 11.07
CA GLY A 111 20.59 -27.68 11.77
C GLY A 111 20.97 -26.39 11.02
N THR A 112 22.15 -26.37 10.39
CA THR A 112 22.64 -25.19 9.67
C THR A 112 21.89 -24.99 8.34
N GLU A 113 21.61 -26.08 7.63
CA GLU A 113 20.89 -26.11 6.36
C GLU A 113 19.43 -25.68 6.56
N LEU A 114 18.77 -26.24 7.58
CA LEU A 114 17.39 -25.90 7.92
C LEU A 114 17.27 -24.42 8.35
N PHE A 115 18.23 -23.94 9.15
CA PHE A 115 18.33 -22.52 9.48
C PHE A 115 18.47 -21.66 8.23
N ALA A 116 19.40 -22.00 7.33
CA ALA A 116 19.66 -21.23 6.12
C ALA A 116 18.44 -21.16 5.20
N VAL A 117 17.72 -22.28 5.01
CA VAL A 117 16.49 -22.33 4.21
C VAL A 117 15.40 -21.45 4.82
N GLY A 118 15.15 -21.57 6.13
CA GLY A 118 14.17 -20.73 6.82
C GLY A 118 14.54 -19.26 6.75
N PHE A 119 15.81 -18.93 6.96
CA PHE A 119 16.30 -17.57 6.97
C PHE A 119 16.22 -16.94 5.57
N LEU A 120 16.64 -17.65 4.52
CA LEU A 120 16.51 -17.19 3.13
C LEU A 120 15.05 -17.02 2.72
N THR A 121 14.16 -17.89 3.19
CA THR A 121 12.70 -17.75 2.95
C THR A 121 12.19 -16.44 3.54
N LEU A 122 12.57 -16.11 4.78
CA LEU A 122 12.19 -14.85 5.40
C LEU A 122 12.85 -13.65 4.68
N LEU A 123 14.12 -13.77 4.33
CA LEU A 123 14.89 -12.68 3.74
C LEU A 123 14.45 -12.33 2.31
N LEU A 124 14.27 -13.34 1.46
CA LEU A 124 14.05 -13.18 0.02
C LEU A 124 12.58 -13.28 -0.39
N ILE A 125 11.72 -13.85 0.45
CA ILE A 125 10.29 -13.99 0.11
C ILE A 125 9.44 -13.12 1.01
N PHE A 126 9.59 -13.24 2.33
CA PHE A 126 8.76 -12.47 3.26
C PHE A 126 9.05 -10.96 3.19
N ILE A 127 10.31 -10.51 3.22
CA ILE A 127 10.64 -9.08 3.15
C ILE A 127 10.14 -8.42 1.86
N PRO A 128 10.35 -8.99 0.66
CA PRO A 128 9.79 -8.41 -0.56
C PRO A 128 8.25 -8.38 -0.57
N LEU A 129 7.58 -9.44 -0.10
CA LEU A 129 6.12 -9.44 0.01
C LEU A 129 5.62 -8.36 0.97
N PHE A 130 6.26 -8.21 2.12
CA PHE A 130 5.95 -7.15 3.08
C PHE A 130 6.16 -5.75 2.48
N THR A 131 7.25 -5.59 1.73
CA THR A 131 7.58 -4.33 1.04
C THR A 131 6.52 -3.99 0.00
N ILE A 132 6.09 -4.96 -0.82
CA ILE A 132 5.06 -4.75 -1.84
C ILE A 132 3.69 -4.44 -1.21
N ASP A 133 3.30 -5.14 -0.13
CA ASP A 133 2.06 -4.83 0.59
C ASP A 133 2.08 -3.38 1.11
N ARG A 134 3.16 -3.00 1.81
CA ARG A 134 3.33 -1.64 2.35
C ARG A 134 3.42 -0.59 1.26
N TYR A 135 4.05 -0.88 0.13
CA TYR A 135 4.15 0.01 -1.01
C TYR A 135 2.78 0.23 -1.66
N LYS A 136 1.99 -0.84 -1.85
CA LYS A 136 0.62 -0.76 -2.38
C LYS A 136 -0.30 0.08 -1.50
N VAL A 137 -0.22 -0.09 -0.18
CA VAL A 137 -0.96 0.73 0.79
C VAL A 137 -0.49 2.19 0.80
N SER A 138 0.74 2.46 0.36
CA SER A 138 1.35 3.79 0.34
C SER A 138 1.33 4.47 -1.03
N LEU A 139 0.56 3.96 -2.00
CA LEU A 139 0.57 4.49 -3.38
C LEU A 139 0.20 5.98 -3.45
N SER A 140 -0.72 6.43 -2.59
CA SER A 140 -1.18 7.83 -2.49
C SER A 140 -0.30 8.72 -1.61
N LYS A 141 0.74 8.17 -0.96
CA LYS A 141 1.59 8.92 -0.03
C LYS A 141 2.78 9.56 -0.73
N SER A 142 3.34 10.57 -0.08
CA SER A 142 4.52 11.33 -0.53
C SER A 142 5.71 10.42 -0.85
N ILE A 143 6.56 10.87 -1.79
CA ILE A 143 7.79 10.21 -2.24
C ILE A 143 8.67 9.77 -1.04
N SER A 144 8.77 10.57 0.02
CA SER A 144 9.54 10.24 1.22
C SER A 144 9.08 8.94 1.90
N VAL A 145 7.78 8.63 1.86
CA VAL A 145 7.23 7.38 2.42
C VAL A 145 7.63 6.17 1.58
N LYS A 146 7.64 6.32 0.25
CA LYS A 146 8.03 5.27 -0.69
C LYS A 146 9.52 4.96 -0.58
N LEU A 147 10.37 5.99 -0.56
CA LEU A 147 11.82 5.84 -0.39
C LEU A 147 12.18 5.16 0.92
N LYS A 148 11.52 5.52 2.02
CA LYS A 148 11.69 4.85 3.32
C LYS A 148 11.44 3.35 3.23
N ILE A 149 10.37 2.92 2.55
CA ILE A 149 10.03 1.49 2.42
C ILE A 149 11.10 0.75 1.62
N ILE A 150 11.53 1.31 0.48
CA ILE A 150 12.51 0.68 -0.41
C ILE A 150 13.90 0.60 0.25
N LEU A 151 14.38 1.71 0.82
CA LEU A 151 15.69 1.77 1.46
C LEU A 151 15.76 0.89 2.71
N GLY A 152 14.66 0.82 3.48
CA GLY A 152 14.55 -0.09 4.61
C GLY A 152 14.61 -1.56 4.19
N ALA A 153 13.88 -1.94 3.12
CA ALA A 153 13.92 -3.28 2.57
C ALA A 153 15.31 -3.66 2.05
N LEU A 154 15.96 -2.76 1.31
CA LEU A 154 17.31 -2.96 0.80
C LEU A 154 18.31 -3.16 1.96
N ALA A 155 18.29 -2.28 2.96
CA ALA A 155 19.15 -2.41 4.14
C ALA A 155 18.93 -3.74 4.87
N ALA A 156 17.67 -4.16 5.04
CA ALA A 156 17.33 -5.43 5.70
C ALA A 156 17.84 -6.64 4.92
N ILE A 157 17.68 -6.66 3.59
CA ILE A 157 18.15 -7.76 2.73
C ILE A 157 19.68 -7.84 2.78
N VAL A 158 20.38 -6.72 2.58
CA VAL A 158 21.86 -6.67 2.57
C VAL A 158 22.42 -7.10 3.94
N THR A 159 21.86 -6.58 5.02
CA THR A 159 22.29 -6.92 6.39
C THR A 159 21.97 -8.39 6.73
N GLY A 160 20.83 -8.91 6.27
CA GLY A 160 20.50 -10.31 6.49
C GLY A 160 21.45 -11.24 5.73
N PHE A 161 21.83 -10.92 4.50
CA PHE A 161 22.86 -11.66 3.78
C PHE A 161 24.21 -11.65 4.50
N SER A 162 24.61 -10.49 5.05
CA SER A 162 25.81 -10.43 5.91
C SER A 162 25.72 -11.41 7.09
N GLY A 163 24.58 -11.45 7.79
CA GLY A 163 24.35 -12.38 8.90
C GLY A 163 24.48 -13.85 8.47
N LEU A 164 23.90 -14.22 7.33
CA LEU A 164 24.01 -15.57 6.77
C LEU A 164 25.46 -15.91 6.40
N PHE A 165 26.18 -14.96 5.79
CA PHE A 165 27.59 -15.14 5.42
C PHE A 165 28.47 -15.33 6.67
N LYS A 166 28.23 -14.57 7.75
CA LYS A 166 28.93 -14.78 9.03
C LYS A 166 28.67 -16.16 9.60
N LEU A 167 27.41 -16.61 9.58
CA LEU A 167 27.04 -17.92 10.12
C LEU A 167 27.61 -19.09 9.31
N MET A 168 27.83 -18.90 8.02
CA MET A 168 28.42 -19.89 7.11
C MET A 168 29.94 -19.74 6.95
N HIS A 169 30.58 -18.81 7.68
CA HIS A 169 32.00 -18.48 7.53
C HIS A 169 32.41 -18.11 6.09
N LEU A 170 31.50 -17.48 5.35
CA LEU A 170 31.75 -17.00 3.98
C LEU A 170 32.49 -15.65 4.00
N GLN A 171 33.36 -15.46 3.01
CA GLN A 171 34.12 -14.21 2.84
C GLN A 171 33.20 -13.04 2.47
N GLY A 172 33.58 -11.82 2.86
CA GLY A 172 32.84 -10.59 2.54
C GLY A 172 31.68 -10.24 3.49
N ALA A 173 31.45 -11.04 4.54
CA ALA A 173 30.36 -10.81 5.48
C ALA A 173 30.43 -9.43 6.16
N ASP A 174 31.62 -8.99 6.58
CA ASP A 174 31.82 -7.68 7.22
C ASP A 174 31.63 -6.51 6.25
N LEU A 175 32.03 -6.67 4.98
CA LEU A 175 31.80 -5.67 3.94
C LEU A 175 30.30 -5.48 3.69
N LEU A 176 29.54 -6.58 3.55
CA LEU A 176 28.08 -6.52 3.42
C LEU A 176 27.44 -5.89 4.66
N LEU A 177 27.97 -6.14 5.87
CA LEU A 177 27.45 -5.55 7.10
C LEU A 177 27.61 -4.03 7.09
N MET A 178 28.80 -3.55 6.72
CA MET A 178 29.09 -2.11 6.63
C MET A 178 28.20 -1.44 5.57
N LEU A 179 28.03 -2.06 4.40
CA LEU A 179 27.15 -1.55 3.35
C LEU A 179 25.68 -1.50 3.81
N GLY A 180 25.19 -2.58 4.43
CA GLY A 180 23.82 -2.64 4.97
C GLY A 180 23.58 -1.58 6.06
N ALA A 181 24.53 -1.43 6.98
CA ALA A 181 24.49 -0.41 8.03
C ALA A 181 24.53 1.02 7.46
N PHE A 182 25.35 1.26 6.43
CA PHE A 182 25.41 2.55 5.74
C PHE A 182 24.07 2.90 5.07
N VAL A 183 23.48 1.97 4.33
CA VAL A 183 22.15 2.16 3.69
C VAL A 183 21.07 2.36 4.75
N PHE A 184 21.14 1.68 5.90
CA PHE A 184 20.22 1.90 7.00
C PHE A 184 20.37 3.29 7.60
N ALA A 185 21.60 3.70 7.94
CA ALA A 185 21.89 4.93 8.66
C ALA A 185 21.66 6.19 7.81
N PHE A 186 22.11 6.19 6.55
CA PHE A 186 22.03 7.36 5.67
C PHE A 186 20.89 7.27 4.65
N GLY A 187 20.41 6.06 4.36
CA GLY A 187 19.23 5.85 3.51
C GLY A 187 17.96 5.85 4.34
N PHE A 188 17.72 4.82 5.14
CA PHE A 188 16.43 4.62 5.80
C PHE A 188 16.11 5.67 6.89
N LEU A 189 17.04 5.92 7.83
CA LEU A 189 16.76 6.74 9.01
C LEU A 189 16.35 8.19 8.67
N PRO A 190 17.01 8.93 7.76
CA PRO A 190 16.64 10.31 7.47
C PRO A 190 15.20 10.42 6.94
N PHE A 191 14.80 9.54 6.03
CA PHE A 191 13.41 9.51 5.55
C PHE A 191 12.43 9.06 6.63
N TYR A 192 12.81 8.13 7.50
CA TYR A 192 11.99 7.72 8.63
C TYR A 192 11.70 8.91 9.56
N PHE A 193 12.74 9.58 10.07
CA PHE A 193 12.60 10.72 10.96
C PHE A 193 11.87 11.90 10.30
N PHE A 194 12.15 12.20 9.03
CA PHE A 194 11.42 13.24 8.30
C PHE A 194 9.92 12.92 8.20
N THR A 195 9.57 11.67 7.89
CA THR A 195 8.15 11.26 7.85
C THR A 195 7.47 11.33 9.21
N MET A 196 8.20 11.04 10.30
CA MET A 196 7.69 11.16 11.67
C MET A 196 7.47 12.62 12.05
N TYR A 197 8.45 13.49 11.81
CA TYR A 197 8.37 14.92 12.08
C TYR A 197 7.22 15.59 11.33
N LYS A 198 7.06 15.29 10.03
CA LYS A 198 5.93 15.83 9.25
C LYS A 198 4.58 15.36 9.80
N LYS A 199 4.50 14.15 10.32
CA LYS A 199 3.28 13.60 10.92
C LYS A 199 2.97 14.20 12.30
N SER A 200 3.94 14.69 13.05
CA SER A 200 3.70 15.32 14.35
C SER A 200 3.21 16.77 14.27
N ILE A 201 3.41 17.42 13.11
CA ILE A 201 3.06 18.84 12.89
C ILE A 201 1.78 18.99 12.04
N SER A 202 1.38 17.93 11.33
CA SER A 202 0.14 17.84 10.56
C SER A 202 -0.96 17.18 11.34
#